data_AF-A0AAT9GH76-F1
#
_entry.id   AF-A0AAT9GH76-F1
#
_cell.length_a   1.000
_cell.length_b   1.000
_cell.length_c   1.000
_cell.angle_alpha   90.00
_cell.angle_beta   90.00
_cell.angle_gamma   90.00
#
_symmetry.space_group_name_H-M   'P 1'
#
loop_
_entity.id
_entity.type
_entity.pdbx_description
1 polymer ?
#
loop_
_entity_poly.entity_id
_entity_poly.type
_entity_poly.pdbx_seq_one_letter_code
_entity_poly.pdbx_strand_id
1 'polypeptide(L)'
;MKTRYCALLVNATGQLLQQHAFDHLSDEKLSRMNSCLHQLGNLQSKSDLRKIEHELLTYCREANLYADTTTPQSLQQWYTVMSSYGESLMPVMESHLQEEAE
;
A
#
# COMPACT_ATOMS: atom_id res chain seq x y z
N MET A 1 -16.58 4.97 7.20
CA MET A 1 -15.50 3.96 7.18
C MET A 1 -14.57 4.09 5.96
N LYS A 2 -15.07 4.34 4.72
CA LYS A 2 -14.24 4.43 3.50
C LYS A 2 -13.04 5.39 3.54
N THR A 3 -13.19 6.58 4.10
CA THR A 3 -12.11 7.58 4.19
C THR A 3 -10.92 7.15 5.05
N ARG A 4 -11.10 6.24 6.01
CA ARG A 4 -9.97 5.73 6.82
C ARG A 4 -9.05 4.82 6.01
N TYR A 5 -9.60 4.02 5.10
CA TYR A 5 -8.81 3.09 4.29
C TYR A 5 -7.94 3.84 3.27
N CYS A 6 -8.47 4.89 2.64
CA CYS A 6 -7.69 5.72 1.72
C CYS A 6 -6.50 6.39 2.43
N ALA A 7 -6.70 6.90 3.65
CA ALA A 7 -5.63 7.52 4.43
C ALA A 7 -4.54 6.51 4.81
N LEU A 8 -4.93 5.29 5.18
CA LEU A 8 -3.98 4.21 5.49
C LEU A 8 -3.21 3.77 4.23
N LEU A 9 -3.87 3.69 3.07
CA LEU A 9 -3.24 3.39 1.79
C LEU A 9 -2.20 4.45 1.41
N VAL A 10 -2.57 5.73 1.47
CA VAL A 10 -1.64 6.84 1.19
C VAL A 10 -0.45 6.80 2.14
N ASN A 11 -0.68 6.51 3.42
CA ASN A 11 0.39 6.43 4.41
C ASN A 11 1.35 5.26 4.14
N ALA A 12 0.83 4.04 3.97
CA ALA A 12 1.66 2.86 3.71
C ALA A 12 2.44 2.99 2.40
N THR A 13 1.80 3.50 1.35
CA THR A 13 2.44 3.73 0.05
C THR A 13 3.50 4.81 0.12
N GLY A 14 3.25 5.90 0.86
CA GLY A 14 4.22 6.95 1.09
C GLY A 14 5.48 6.46 1.82
N GLN A 15 5.32 5.58 2.81
CA GLN A 15 6.46 4.95 3.48
C GLN A 15 7.27 4.07 2.53
N LEU A 16 6.61 3.19 1.76
CA LEU A 16 7.31 2.34 0.78
C LEU A 16 8.03 3.16 -0.29
N LEU A 17 7.49 4.32 -0.68
CA LEU A 17 8.14 5.26 -1.57
C LEU A 17 9.41 5.86 -0.96
N GLN A 18 9.38 6.25 0.32
CA GLN A 18 10.57 6.70 1.04
C GLN A 18 11.60 5.58 1.20
N GLN A 19 11.16 4.33 1.20
CA GLN A 19 12.00 3.15 1.28
C GLN A 19 12.45 2.63 -0.09
N HIS A 20 12.35 3.42 -1.16
CA HIS A 20 12.80 3.03 -2.49
C HIS A 20 12.17 1.73 -3.03
N ALA A 21 11.04 1.28 -2.47
CA ALA A 21 10.35 0.07 -2.92
C ALA A 21 9.85 0.20 -4.37
N PHE A 22 9.72 1.43 -4.87
CA PHE A 22 9.24 1.74 -6.21
C PHE A 22 10.34 2.24 -7.16
N ASP A 23 11.62 2.25 -6.75
CA ASP A 23 12.72 2.82 -7.55
C ASP A 23 12.94 2.11 -8.90
N HIS A 24 12.50 0.85 -8.98
CA HIS A 24 12.51 0.07 -10.21
C HIS A 24 11.40 0.44 -11.20
N LEU A 25 10.39 1.22 -10.77
CA LEU A 25 9.34 1.72 -11.65
C LEU A 25 9.88 2.87 -12.52
N SER A 26 9.34 3.00 -13.73
CA SER A 26 9.66 4.12 -14.61
C SER A 26 9.23 5.45 -14.01
N ASP A 27 9.94 6.54 -14.35
CA ASP A 27 9.60 7.91 -13.93
C ASP A 27 8.14 8.28 -14.20
N GLU A 28 7.56 7.83 -15.32
CA GLU A 28 6.14 8.06 -15.62
C GLU A 28 5.22 7.47 -14.54
N LYS A 29 5.49 6.22 -14.12
CA LYS A 29 4.70 5.55 -13.08
C LYS A 29 4.89 6.22 -11.73
N LEU A 30 6.13 6.56 -11.37
CA LEU A 30 6.43 7.27 -10.13
C LEU A 30 5.74 8.64 -10.07
N SER A 31 5.71 9.37 -11.19
CA SER A 31 5.01 10.64 -11.31
C SER A 31 3.49 10.48 -11.14
N ARG A 32 2.88 9.49 -11.81
CA ARG A 32 1.45 9.19 -11.65
C ARG A 32 1.09 8.74 -10.24
N MET A 33 1.93 7.91 -9.63
CA MET A 33 1.73 7.44 -8.25
C MET A 33 1.76 8.61 -7.26
N ASN A 34 2.75 9.51 -7.37
CA ASN A 34 2.80 10.73 -6.57
C ASN A 34 1.58 11.62 -6.79
N SER A 35 1.11 11.74 -8.03
CA SER A 35 -0.12 12.46 -8.35
C SER A 35 -1.33 11.83 -7.66
N CYS A 36 -1.44 10.50 -7.65
CA CYS A 36 -2.50 9.78 -6.93
C CYS A 36 -2.46 10.03 -5.43
N LEU A 37 -1.27 9.96 -4.80
CA LEU A 37 -1.08 10.23 -3.37
C LEU A 37 -1.54 11.64 -3.02
N HIS A 38 -1.17 12.64 -3.84
CA HIS A 38 -1.53 14.02 -3.60
C HIS A 38 -3.04 14.25 -3.75
N GLN A 39 -3.67 13.66 -4.77
CA GLN A 39 -5.12 13.76 -4.99
C GLN A 39 -5.93 13.05 -3.89
N LEU A 40 -5.47 11.89 -3.42
CA LEU A 40 -6.11 11.16 -2.31
C LEU A 40 -5.92 11.88 -0.96
N GLY A 41 -4.77 12.54 -0.76
CA GLY A 41 -4.53 13.37 0.42
C GLY A 41 -5.37 14.65 0.44
N ASN A 42 -5.67 15.23 -0.74
CA ASN A 42 -6.40 16.47 -0.90
C ASN A 42 -7.88 16.22 -1.26
N LEU A 43 -8.60 15.48 -0.39
CA LEU A 43 -9.98 14.95 -0.50
C LEU A 43 -11.07 15.96 -0.97
N GLN A 44 -10.96 16.53 -2.18
CA GLN A 44 -11.87 17.58 -2.67
C GLN A 44 -13.00 17.04 -3.56
N SER A 45 -12.87 15.83 -4.14
CA SER A 45 -13.93 15.25 -4.99
C SER A 45 -14.14 13.75 -4.73
N LYS A 46 -15.37 13.38 -4.34
CA LYS A 46 -15.76 11.99 -4.00
C LYS A 46 -15.93 11.09 -5.22
N SER A 47 -16.14 11.65 -6.40
CA SER A 47 -16.48 10.90 -7.62
C SER A 47 -15.26 10.23 -8.26
N ASP A 48 -14.10 10.89 -8.22
CA ASP A 48 -12.85 10.38 -8.82
C ASP A 48 -12.01 9.57 -7.83
N LEU A 49 -12.35 9.64 -6.55
CA LEU A 49 -11.60 9.04 -5.45
C LEU A 49 -11.41 7.52 -5.61
N ARG A 50 -12.44 6.80 -6.07
CA ARG A 50 -12.32 5.35 -6.34
C ARG A 50 -11.41 5.03 -7.51
N LYS A 51 -11.39 5.87 -8.55
CA LYS A 51 -10.53 5.65 -9.71
C LYS A 51 -9.07 5.87 -9.33
N ILE A 52 -8.80 6.96 -8.60
CA ILE A 52 -7.46 7.31 -8.13
C ILE A 52 -6.97 6.26 -7.12
N GLU A 53 -7.83 5.79 -6.22
CA GLU A 53 -7.52 4.69 -5.30
C GLU A 53 -7.14 3.40 -6.03
N HIS A 54 -7.92 3.00 -7.04
CA HIS A 54 -7.64 1.79 -7.81
C HIS A 54 -6.36 1.93 -8.65
N GLU A 55 -6.10 3.12 -9.19
CA GLU A 55 -4.85 3.42 -9.88
C GLU A 55 -3.65 3.32 -8.92
N LEU A 56 -3.76 3.89 -7.71
CA LEU A 56 -2.73 3.77 -6.69
C LEU A 56 -2.48 2.32 -6.28
N LEU A 57 -3.54 1.52 -6.05
CA LEU A 57 -3.43 0.09 -5.74
C LEU A 57 -2.70 -0.67 -6.84
N THR A 58 -2.90 -0.30 -8.11
CA THR A 58 -2.21 -0.94 -9.24
C THR A 58 -0.69 -0.76 -9.13
N TYR A 59 -0.21 0.44 -8.78
CA TYR A 59 1.21 0.67 -8.55
C TYR A 59 1.71 -0.02 -7.28
N CYS A 60 0.90 -0.05 -6.21
CA CYS A 60 1.26 -0.73 -4.96
C CYS A 60 1.54 -2.22 -5.15
N ARG A 61 0.83 -2.90 -6.07
CA ARG A 61 1.10 -4.30 -6.44
C ARG A 61 2.46 -4.51 -7.09
N GLU A 62 3.00 -3.48 -7.72
CA GLU A 62 4.32 -3.51 -8.33
C GLU A 62 5.43 -3.16 -7.33
N ALA A 63 5.11 -2.84 -6.07
CA ALA A 63 6.13 -2.50 -5.07
C ALA A 63 7.13 -3.65 -4.86
N ASN A 64 8.42 -3.33 -4.87
CA ASN A 64 9.47 -4.26 -4.45
C ASN A 64 9.55 -4.31 -2.92
N LEU A 65 8.71 -5.13 -2.32
CA LEU A 65 8.60 -5.31 -0.86
C LEU A 65 9.84 -5.97 -0.23
N TYR A 66 10.73 -6.55 -1.04
CA TYR A 66 11.98 -7.18 -0.61
C TYR A 66 13.19 -6.27 -0.82
N ALA A 67 12.98 -4.98 -1.08
CA ALA A 67 14.07 -4.01 -1.06
C ALA A 67 14.70 -3.96 0.34
N ASP A 68 16.03 -3.90 0.40
CA ASP A 68 16.83 -3.92 1.64
C ASP A 68 16.43 -2.79 2.63
N THR A 69 15.94 -1.69 2.07
CA THR A 69 15.43 -0.49 2.74
C THR A 69 14.02 -0.62 3.30
N THR A 70 13.29 -1.69 2.94
CA THR A 70 11.90 -1.92 3.38
C THR A 70 11.87 -2.48 4.79
N THR A 71 11.11 -1.86 5.69
CA THR A 71 11.07 -2.29 7.10
C THR A 71 9.93 -3.29 7.35
N PRO A 72 10.09 -4.21 8.33
CA PRO A 72 9.01 -5.13 8.70
C PRO A 72 7.74 -4.39 9.14
N GLN A 73 7.87 -3.22 9.78
CA GLN A 73 6.72 -2.40 10.16
C GLN A 73 5.96 -1.87 8.93
N SER A 74 6.67 -1.31 7.95
CA SER A 74 6.05 -0.79 6.72
C SER A 74 5.39 -1.91 5.91
N LEU A 75 5.99 -3.11 5.90
CA LEU A 75 5.39 -4.31 5.32
C LEU A 75 4.09 -4.71 6.02
N GLN A 76 4.11 -4.80 7.35
CA GLN A 76 2.92 -5.12 8.15
C GLN A 76 1.77 -4.14 7.86
N GLN A 77 2.08 -2.84 7.80
CA GLN A 77 1.09 -1.82 7.48
C GLN A 77 0.56 -1.98 6.05
N TRP A 78 1.43 -2.23 5.08
CA TRP A 78 1.04 -2.48 3.70
C TRP A 78 0.14 -3.71 3.58
N TYR A 79 0.52 -4.86 4.15
CA TYR A 79 -0.30 -6.08 4.14
C TYR A 79 -1.67 -5.86 4.78
N THR A 80 -1.72 -5.13 5.90
CA THR A 80 -2.98 -4.79 6.60
C THR A 80 -3.90 -3.95 5.71
N VAL A 81 -3.32 -2.96 5.02
CA VAL A 81 -4.05 -2.11 4.08
C VAL A 81 -4.58 -2.93 2.93
N MET A 82 -3.72 -3.69 2.24
CA MET A 82 -4.11 -4.44 1.06
C MET A 82 -5.18 -5.49 1.38
N SER A 83 -5.05 -6.18 2.52
CA SER A 83 -6.08 -7.11 3.03
C SER A 83 -7.44 -6.41 3.23
N SER A 84 -7.44 -5.15 3.70
CA SER A 84 -8.66 -4.35 3.87
C SER A 84 -9.33 -3.98 2.54
N TYR A 85 -8.57 -3.97 1.44
CA TYR A 85 -9.05 -3.74 0.09
C TYR A 85 -9.54 -5.01 -0.62
N GLY A 86 -9.47 -6.18 0.04
CA GLY A 86 -9.81 -7.47 -0.55
C GLY A 86 -8.75 -7.98 -1.53
N GLU A 87 -7.57 -7.35 -1.54
CA GLU A 87 -6.38 -7.94 -2.15
C GLU A 87 -5.95 -9.07 -1.24
N SER A 88 -6.29 -10.31 -1.62
CA SER A 88 -5.83 -11.52 -0.93
C SER A 88 -4.33 -11.71 -1.20
N LEU A 89 -3.50 -10.86 -0.61
CA LEU A 89 -2.09 -11.12 -0.45
C LEU A 89 -1.99 -12.05 0.74
N MET A 90 -1.90 -13.35 0.45
CA MET A 90 -1.63 -14.39 1.45
C MET A 90 -0.62 -13.85 2.46
N PRO A 91 -0.96 -13.79 3.76
CA PRO A 91 0.00 -13.40 4.75
C PRO A 91 1.08 -14.49 4.74
N VAL A 92 2.29 -14.15 4.30
CA VAL A 92 3.50 -14.83 4.77
C VAL A 92 3.68 -14.42 6.23
N MET A 93 2.74 -14.84 7.08
CA MET A 93 2.79 -14.75 8.54
C MET A 93 1.65 -15.55 9.20
N GLU A 94 1.32 -16.72 8.65
CA GLU A 94 0.72 -17.80 9.44
C GLU A 94 1.78 -18.87 9.64
N SER A 95 2.59 -18.74 10.71
CA SER A 95 3.35 -19.83 11.35
C SER A 95 3.96 -19.39 12.67
N HIS A 96 3.25 -18.65 13.53
CA HIS A 96 3.64 -18.53 14.95
C HIS A 96 2.46 -18.03 15.78
N LEU A 97 1.46 -18.89 15.93
CA LEU A 97 0.60 -18.96 17.11
C LEU A 97 -0.29 -20.17 16.90
N GLN A 98 -0.29 -21.06 17.89
CA GLN A 98 -1.22 -22.18 18.09
C GLN A 98 -0.69 -23.58 17.75
N GLU A 99 0.21 -24.10 18.59
CA GLU A 99 0.15 -25.52 18.97
C GLU A 99 0.95 -25.77 20.27
N GLU A 100 0.36 -25.49 21.43
CA GLU A 100 0.71 -26.15 22.70
C GLU A 100 -0.53 -26.19 23.59
N ALA A 101 -1.44 -27.11 23.29
CA ALA A 101 -2.46 -27.58 24.22
C ALA A 101 -2.99 -28.94 23.74
N GLU A 102 -2.22 -30.00 23.96
CA GLU A 102 -2.75 -31.31 24.36
C GLU A 102 -1.68 -32.15 25.07
#